data_AF-A0A382KXW5-F1
#
_entry.id   AF-A0A382KXW5-F1
#
_cell.length_a   1.000
_cell.length_b   1.000
_cell.length_c   1.000
_cell.angle_alpha   90.00
_cell.angle_beta   90.00
_cell.angle_gamma   90.00
#
_symmetry.space_group_name_H-M   'P 1'
#
loop_
_entity.id
_entity.type
_entity.pdbx_description
1 polymer ?
#
loop_
_entity_poly.entity_id
_entity_poly.type
_entity_poly.pdbx_seq_one_letter_code
_entity_poly.pdbx_strand_id
1 'polypeptide(L)'
;MIKKLYYQFKRYNIKIAREKAERKGTVFDEKLYIKRQDATLPILLYYGFFILFSGIFPNLVQYIPFWAFWIILLILIIRGLNNYFGWIKIE
;
A
#
# COMPACT_ATOMS: atom_id res chain seq x y z
N MET A 1 -3.02 4.27 -17.76
CA MET A 1 -2.46 2.90 -17.72
C MET A 1 -2.18 2.42 -16.29
N ILE A 2 -1.40 3.15 -15.49
CA ILE A 2 -1.03 2.78 -14.10
C ILE A 2 -2.25 2.64 -13.16
N LYS A 3 -3.21 3.57 -13.19
CA LYS A 3 -4.45 3.45 -12.40
C LYS A 3 -5.23 2.17 -12.71
N LYS A 4 -5.30 1.78 -13.99
CA LYS A 4 -5.99 0.55 -14.42
C LYS A 4 -5.30 -0.69 -13.85
N LEU A 5 -3.97 -0.71 -13.90
CA LEU A 5 -3.15 -1.78 -13.34
C LEU A 5 -3.31 -1.87 -11.81
N TYR A 6 -3.32 -0.74 -11.10
CA TYR A 6 -3.60 -0.66 -9.67
C TYR A 6 -4.94 -1.31 -9.31
N TYR A 7 -6.02 -0.94 -10.02
CA TYR A 7 -7.34 -1.54 -9.77
C TYR A 7 -7.42 -3.02 -10.13
N GLN A 8 -6.68 -3.46 -11.15
CA GLN A 8 -6.59 -4.88 -11.49
C GLN A 8 -5.90 -5.68 -10.38
N PHE A 9 -4.74 -5.22 -9.89
CA PHE A 9 -4.05 -5.86 -8.76
C PHE A 9 -4.92 -5.88 -7.50
N LYS A 10 -5.62 -4.78 -7.21
CA LYS A 10 -6.55 -4.71 -6.07
C LYS A 10 -7.63 -5.77 -6.18
N ARG A 11 -8.33 -5.86 -7.31
CA ARG A 11 -9.38 -6.87 -7.54
C ARG A 11 -8.85 -8.30 -7.45
N TYR A 12 -7.67 -8.55 -7.99
CA TYR A 12 -7.05 -9.87 -7.95
C TYR A 12 -6.72 -10.29 -6.50
N ASN A 13 -6.17 -9.37 -5.70
CA ASN A 13 -5.89 -9.62 -4.29
C ASN A 13 -7.16 -9.89 -3.46
N ILE A 14 -8.25 -9.18 -3.74
CA ILE A 14 -9.55 -9.44 -3.08
C ILE A 14 -10.05 -10.84 -3.43
N LYS A 15 -9.97 -11.24 -4.71
CA LYS A 15 -10.38 -12.57 -5.18
C LYS A 15 -9.61 -13.67 -4.45
N ILE A 16 -8.27 -13.59 -4.40
CA ILE A 16 -7.43 -14.56 -3.70
C ILE A 16 -7.75 -14.62 -2.20
N ALA A 17 -7.94 -13.46 -1.56
CA ALA A 17 -8.25 -13.40 -0.14
C ALA A 17 -9.60 -14.06 0.18
N ARG A 18 -10.61 -13.85 -0.69
CA ARG A 18 -11.91 -14.50 -0.59
C ARG A 18 -11.79 -16.02 -0.74
N GLU A 19 -11.12 -16.51 -1.79
CA GLU A 19 -10.89 -17.95 -2.01
C GLU A 19 -10.09 -18.59 -0.86
N LYS A 20 -9.18 -17.84 -0.23
CA LYS A 20 -8.44 -18.31 0.95
C LYS A 20 -9.33 -18.39 2.20
N ALA A 21 -10.27 -17.45 2.36
CA ALA A 21 -11.21 -17.45 3.47
C ALA A 21 -12.25 -18.57 3.33
N GLU A 22 -12.76 -18.79 2.11
CA GLU A 22 -13.67 -19.90 1.77
C GLU A 22 -13.02 -21.26 2.06
N ARG A 23 -11.77 -21.47 1.61
CA ARG A 23 -11.00 -22.69 1.93
C ARG A 23 -10.80 -22.93 3.42
N LYS A 24 -10.80 -21.88 4.24
CA LYS A 24 -10.64 -21.95 5.69
C LYS A 24 -11.98 -22.01 6.45
N GLY A 25 -13.11 -21.91 5.75
CA GLY A 25 -14.43 -21.82 6.39
C GLY A 25 -14.63 -20.54 7.21
N THR A 26 -13.86 -19.48 6.94
CA THR A 26 -13.92 -18.21 7.71
C THR A 26 -14.74 -17.16 6.99
N VAL A 27 -15.50 -16.36 7.75
CA VAL A 27 -16.26 -15.22 7.22
C VAL A 27 -15.30 -14.17 6.65
N PHE A 28 -15.52 -13.78 5.39
CA PHE A 28 -14.71 -12.75 4.72
C PHE A 28 -15.45 -11.41 4.70
N ASP A 29 -14.99 -10.46 5.51
CA ASP A 29 -15.43 -9.07 5.41
C ASP A 29 -14.63 -8.32 4.34
N GLU A 30 -15.19 -8.29 3.13
CA GLU A 30 -14.59 -7.63 1.99
C GLU A 30 -14.44 -6.12 2.18
N LYS A 31 -15.39 -5.44 2.85
CA LYS A 31 -15.31 -3.99 3.06
C LYS A 31 -14.15 -3.64 3.97
N LEU A 32 -13.98 -4.39 5.06
CA LEU A 32 -12.86 -4.23 5.96
C LEU A 32 -11.53 -4.58 5.28
N TYR A 33 -11.51 -5.65 4.49
CA TYR A 33 -10.33 -6.03 3.72
C TYR A 33 -9.90 -4.93 2.73
N ILE A 34 -10.85 -4.36 1.98
CA ILE A 34 -10.60 -3.25 1.05
C ILE A 34 -10.02 -2.04 1.80
N LYS A 35 -10.59 -1.65 2.95
CA LYS A 35 -10.06 -0.54 3.76
C LYS A 35 -8.62 -0.78 4.21
N ARG A 36 -8.32 -1.99 4.71
CA ARG A 36 -6.96 -2.38 5.12
C ARG A 36 -5.99 -2.35 3.93
N GLN A 37 -6.45 -2.85 2.79
CA GLN A 37 -5.64 -2.85 1.58
C GLN A 37 -5.35 -1.43 1.10
N ASP A 38 -6.35 -0.54 1.04
CA ASP A 38 -6.14 0.85 0.61
C ASP A 38 -5.25 1.64 1.58
N ALA A 39 -5.23 1.27 2.86
CA ALA A 39 -4.31 1.86 3.84
C ALA A 39 -2.86 1.36 3.69
N THR A 40 -2.67 0.08 3.36
CA THR A 40 -1.34 -0.56 3.36
C THR A 40 -0.66 -0.59 1.99
N LEU A 41 -1.42 -0.62 0.89
CA LEU A 41 -0.86 -0.73 -0.46
C LEU A 41 0.12 0.41 -0.82
N PRO A 42 -0.16 1.69 -0.49
CA PRO A 42 0.78 2.78 -0.77
C PRO A 42 2.12 2.61 -0.06
N ILE A 43 2.10 2.10 1.18
CA ILE A 43 3.31 1.82 1.96
C ILE A 43 4.09 0.67 1.32
N LEU A 44 3.41 -0.39 0.90
CA LEU A 44 4.03 -1.53 0.23
C LEU A 44 4.69 -1.11 -1.10
N LEU A 45 3.98 -0.29 -1.90
CA LEU A 45 4.50 0.25 -3.16
C LEU A 45 5.71 1.16 -2.93
N TYR A 46 5.69 1.95 -1.85
CA TYR A 46 6.82 2.78 -1.45
C TYR A 46 8.06 1.94 -1.16
N TYR A 47 7.95 0.88 -0.37
CA TYR A 47 9.08 -0.03 -0.12
C TYR A 47 9.57 -0.73 -1.40
N GLY A 48 8.65 -1.22 -2.24
CA GLY A 48 9.01 -1.83 -3.51
C GLY A 48 9.77 -0.88 -4.42
N PHE A 49 9.30 0.37 -4.52
CA PHE A 49 9.99 1.42 -5.28
C PHE A 49 11.35 1.75 -4.67
N PHE A 50 11.45 1.89 -3.35
CA PHE A 50 12.70 2.19 -2.66
C PHE A 50 13.76 1.11 -2.91
N ILE A 51 13.39 -0.16 -2.79
CA ILE A 51 14.30 -1.29 -3.04
C ILE A 51 14.77 -1.27 -4.50
N LEU A 52 13.84 -1.18 -5.46
CA LEU A 52 14.20 -1.12 -6.88
C LEU A 52 15.09 0.08 -7.21
N PHE A 53 14.76 1.25 -6.67
CA PHE A 53 15.53 2.47 -6.88
C PHE A 53 16.95 2.34 -6.32
N SER A 54 17.10 1.78 -5.11
CA SER A 54 18.40 1.53 -4.49
C SER A 54 19.23 0.47 -5.21
N GLY A 55 18.60 -0.55 -5.78
CA GLY A 55 19.29 -1.59 -6.54
C GLY A 55 19.76 -1.12 -7.92
N ILE A 56 18.94 -0.32 -8.62
CA ILE A 56 19.24 0.15 -9.98
C ILE A 56 20.17 1.37 -9.94
N PHE A 57 20.00 2.27 -8.97
CA PHE A 57 20.73 3.53 -8.88
C PHE A 57 21.41 3.75 -7.53
N PRO A 58 22.33 2.86 -7.10
CA PRO A 58 22.97 2.95 -5.78
C PRO A 58 23.70 4.26 -5.56
N ASN A 59 24.36 4.80 -6.60
CA ASN A 59 25.09 6.08 -6.53
C ASN A 59 24.14 7.28 -6.34
N LEU A 60 22.91 7.23 -6.85
CA LEU A 60 21.94 8.31 -6.66
C LEU A 60 21.39 8.33 -5.24
N VAL A 61 21.21 7.16 -4.62
CA VAL A 61 20.72 7.06 -3.24
C VAL A 61 21.67 7.72 -2.25
N GLN A 62 22.98 7.69 -2.51
CA GLN A 62 23.99 8.33 -1.63
C GLN A 62 23.81 9.85 -1.51
N TYR A 63 23.24 10.51 -2.52
CA TYR A 63 22.98 11.94 -2.50
C TYR A 63 21.67 12.31 -1.80
N ILE A 64 20.81 11.32 -1.50
CA ILE A 64 19.53 11.54 -0.87
C ILE A 64 19.70 11.35 0.65
N PRO A 65 19.40 12.37 1.47
CA PRO A 65 19.45 12.23 2.91
C PRO A 65 18.50 11.14 3.39
N PHE A 66 18.98 10.24 4.25
CA PHE A 66 18.19 9.09 4.70
C PHE A 66 16.87 9.50 5.37
N TRP A 67 16.84 10.66 6.06
CA TRP A 67 15.62 11.19 6.67
C TRP A 67 14.50 11.51 5.67
N ALA A 68 14.84 11.79 4.40
CA ALA A 68 13.83 12.09 3.38
C ALA A 68 12.92 10.89 3.14
N PHE A 69 13.48 9.68 3.18
CA PHE A 69 12.72 8.44 3.09
C PHE A 69 11.79 8.25 4.29
N TRP A 70 12.23 8.62 5.50
CA TRP A 70 11.40 8.55 6.71
C TRP A 70 10.23 9.53 6.66
N ILE A 71 10.43 10.74 6.16
CA ILE A 71 9.37 11.73 6.01
C ILE A 71 8.29 11.22 5.06
N ILE A 72 8.68 10.68 3.90
CA ILE A 72 7.72 10.12 2.94
C ILE A 72 6.95 8.96 3.56
N LEU A 73 7.64 8.06 4.27
CA LEU A 73 7.01 6.94 4.96
C LEU A 73 6.00 7.41 6.02
N LEU A 74 6.34 8.40 6.84
CA LEU A 74 5.45 8.98 7.84
C LEU A 74 4.19 9.57 7.20
N ILE A 75 4.33 10.32 6.11
CA ILE A 75 3.19 10.89 5.36
C ILE A 75 2.27 9.77 4.87
N LEU A 76 2.84 8.68 4.31
CA LEU A 76 2.06 7.54 3.83
C LEU A 76 1.35 6.79 4.97
N ILE A 77 2.00 6.63 6.12
CA ILE A 77 1.39 6.02 7.32
C ILE A 77 0.23 6.86 7.82
N ILE A 78 0.42 8.17 8.00
CA ILE A 78 -0.63 9.09 8.44
C ILE A 78 -1.81 9.05 7.47
N ARG A 79 -1.54 9.09 6.15
CA ARG A 79 -2.59 8.98 5.12
C ARG A 79 -3.31 7.64 5.17
N GLY A 80 -2.59 6.54 5.38
CA GLY A 80 -3.16 5.19 5.50
C GLY A 80 -4.04 5.04 6.73
N LEU A 81 -3.57 5.49 7.89
CA LEU A 81 -4.33 5.54 9.14
C LEU A 81 -5.59 6.41 8.98
N ASN A 82 -5.44 7.57 8.36
CA ASN A 82 -6.55 8.47 8.11
C ASN A 82 -7.61 7.83 7.19
N ASN A 83 -7.20 7.13 6.14
CA ASN A 83 -8.13 6.42 5.25
C ASN A 83 -8.82 5.23 5.96
N TYR A 84 -8.13 4.58 6.90
CA TYR A 84 -8.67 3.46 7.66
C TYR A 84 -9.69 3.89 8.72
N PHE A 85 -9.35 4.92 9.51
CA PHE A 85 -10.18 5.39 10.61
C PHE A 85 -11.14 6.53 10.23
N GLY A 86 -10.88 7.25 9.14
CA GLY A 86 -11.72 8.34 8.63
C GLY A 86 -11.63 9.64 9.44
N TRP A 87 -10.49 9.93 10.09
CA TRP A 87 -10.34 11.09 11.00
C TRP A 87 -10.42 12.45 10.30
N ILE A 88 -9.89 12.58 9.10
CA ILE A 88 -9.79 13.82 8.32
C ILE A 88 -10.36 13.52 6.92
N LYS A 89 -11.52 14.10 6.62
CA LYS A 89 -12.06 14.15 5.26
C LYS A 89 -11.54 15.42 4.60
N ILE A 90 -10.70 15.28 3.59
CA ILE A 90 -10.35 16.39 2.70
C ILE A 90 -11.41 16.34 1.60
N GLU A 91 -12.39 17.23 1.66
CA GLU A 91 -13.35 17.49 0.57
C GLU A 91 -12.66 18.26 -0.57
#